data_AF-A0A358DHD2-F1
#
_entry.id   AF-A0A358DHD2-F1
#
_cell.length_a   1.000
_cell.length_b   1.000
_cell.length_c   1.000
_cell.angle_alpha   90.00
_cell.angle_beta   90.00
_cell.angle_gamma   90.00
#
_symmetry.space_group_name_H-M   'P 1'
#
loop_
_entity.id
_entity.type
_entity.pdbx_description
1 polymer ?
#
loop_
_entity_poly.entity_id
_entity_poly.type
_entity_poly.pdbx_seq_one_letter_code
_entity_poly.pdbx_strand_id
1 'polypeptide(L)'
;LAETGYVQRRDFISFRPEISYFFVPNKRVVIHGPYAEYDDYYTPGFEKLDHALDLGYKLEFRDRSTIAAGMKNYYIKLMQDFDPTHTSHTFLPAGSDYSYTNIYTSFTSNNRKMLNGTVTYAKGGFFNGHYDMIDAKMVYRYQPFVNFTMNATYTNIRLPEPFEHKHFWLIGPKLDITFSPKVYLTTFVQYN
;
A
#
# COMPACT_ATOMS: atom_id res chain seq x y z
N LEU A 1 -5.50 6.33 17.54
CA LEU A 1 -5.93 5.46 16.41
C LEU A 1 -7.32 4.87 16.68
N ALA A 2 -8.27 5.73 17.08
CA ALA A 2 -9.66 5.34 17.38
C ALA A 2 -10.67 6.33 16.75
N GLU A 3 -10.24 7.14 15.79
CA GLU A 3 -11.06 8.20 15.17
C GLU A 3 -11.41 7.95 13.70
N THR A 4 -11.08 6.78 13.16
CA THR A 4 -11.43 6.42 11.78
C THR A 4 -12.00 5.02 11.72
N GLY A 5 -13.12 4.76 12.41
CA GLY A 5 -14.08 3.69 12.11
C GLY A 5 -13.58 2.25 11.88
N TYR A 6 -12.32 1.95 12.20
CA TYR A 6 -11.70 0.67 11.90
C TYR A 6 -12.10 -0.31 13.00
N VAL A 7 -13.18 -1.06 12.75
CA VAL A 7 -13.50 -2.23 13.54
C VAL A 7 -12.53 -3.32 13.12
N GLN A 8 -11.49 -3.53 13.92
CA GLN A 8 -10.62 -4.70 13.79
C GLN A 8 -11.51 -5.94 13.78
N ARG A 9 -11.46 -6.75 12.71
CA ARG A 9 -12.18 -8.03 12.65
C ARG A 9 -11.80 -8.83 13.89
N ARG A 10 -12.78 -9.11 14.75
CA ARG A 10 -12.62 -10.04 15.88
C ARG A 10 -12.76 -11.46 15.33
N ASP A 11 -12.08 -12.41 15.96
CA ASP A 11 -12.26 -13.85 15.70
C ASP A 11 -11.84 -14.31 14.29
N PHE A 12 -10.53 -14.29 14.00
CA PHE A 12 -9.96 -14.97 12.84
C PHE A 12 -8.66 -15.68 13.20
N ILE A 13 -8.31 -16.70 12.41
CA ILE A 13 -7.02 -17.37 12.43
C ILE A 13 -6.24 -16.89 11.22
N SER A 14 -4.99 -16.47 11.40
CA SER A 14 -4.12 -16.05 10.28
C SER A 14 -2.90 -16.94 10.13
N PHE A 15 -2.52 -17.24 8.89
CA PHE A 15 -1.30 -17.95 8.53
C PHE A 15 -0.51 -17.12 7.52
N ARG A 16 0.79 -16.90 7.79
CA ARG A 16 1.62 -15.94 7.04
C ARG A 16 3.03 -16.46 6.74
N PRO A 17 3.21 -17.46 5.87
CA PRO A 17 4.53 -17.92 5.48
C PRO A 17 5.21 -16.92 4.53
N GLU A 18 6.52 -16.78 4.71
CA GLU A 18 7.40 -16.00 3.84
C GLU A 18 8.59 -16.86 3.43
N ILE A 19 8.93 -16.83 2.14
CA ILE A 19 10.11 -17.49 1.58
C ILE A 19 10.83 -16.48 0.71
N SER A 20 12.14 -16.33 0.92
CA SER A 20 12.99 -15.48 0.10
C SER A 20 14.34 -16.15 -0.15
N TYR A 21 14.92 -15.86 -1.31
CA TYR A 21 16.25 -16.33 -1.67
C TYR A 21 17.06 -15.18 -2.26
N PHE A 22 18.14 -14.77 -1.58
CA PHE A 22 18.91 -13.60 -1.96
C PHE A 22 20.32 -13.94 -2.45
N PHE A 23 20.67 -13.38 -3.61
CA PHE A 23 22.02 -13.31 -4.14
C PHE A 23 22.71 -12.06 -3.60
N VAL A 24 23.98 -12.18 -3.18
CA VAL A 24 24.76 -11.07 -2.59
C VAL A 24 26.04 -10.82 -3.40
N PRO A 25 25.94 -10.28 -4.63
CA PRO A 25 27.11 -9.92 -5.42
C PRO A 25 27.72 -8.61 -4.85
N ASN A 26 29.01 -8.59 -4.51
CA ASN A 26 29.72 -7.39 -4.03
C ASN A 26 29.92 -6.32 -5.13
N LYS A 27 28.84 -5.82 -5.75
CA LYS A 27 28.82 -4.90 -6.91
C LYS A 27 27.83 -3.74 -6.68
N ARG A 28 27.28 -3.17 -7.76
CA ARG A 28 26.32 -2.04 -7.72
C ARG A 28 24.98 -2.43 -7.09
N VAL A 29 24.46 -3.60 -7.47
CA VAL A 29 23.39 -4.30 -6.75
C VAL A 29 24.09 -5.14 -5.69
N VAL A 30 23.70 -4.98 -4.43
CA VAL A 30 24.33 -5.67 -3.28
C VAL A 30 23.51 -6.84 -2.79
N ILE A 31 22.19 -6.78 -2.95
CA ILE A 31 21.27 -7.88 -2.62
C ILE A 31 20.22 -7.91 -3.71
N HIS A 32 19.90 -9.08 -4.25
CA HIS A 32 18.72 -9.23 -5.10
C HIS A 32 18.18 -10.65 -5.07
N GLY A 33 16.90 -10.83 -5.38
CA GLY A 33 16.35 -12.17 -5.47
C GLY A 33 14.83 -12.21 -5.41
N PRO A 34 14.26 -13.40 -5.72
CA PRO A 34 12.82 -13.62 -5.60
C PRO A 34 12.39 -13.74 -4.14
N TYR A 35 11.14 -13.39 -3.89
CA TYR A 35 10.43 -13.68 -2.66
C TYR A 35 8.98 -14.09 -2.96
N ALA A 36 8.41 -14.82 -2.02
CA ALA A 36 7.01 -15.20 -1.97
C ALA A 36 6.49 -14.99 -0.56
N GLU A 37 5.43 -14.20 -0.43
CA GLU A 37 4.70 -13.98 0.82
C GLU A 37 3.26 -14.44 0.60
N TYR A 38 2.71 -15.17 1.55
CA TYR A 38 1.32 -15.58 1.51
C TYR A 38 0.65 -15.21 2.82
N ASP A 39 -0.43 -14.45 2.77
CA ASP A 39 -1.28 -14.16 3.91
C ASP A 39 -2.62 -14.88 3.71
N ASP A 40 -3.06 -15.63 4.72
CA ASP A 40 -4.34 -16.33 4.70
C ASP A 40 -5.12 -16.05 5.98
N TYR A 41 -6.44 -15.91 5.85
CA TYR A 41 -7.35 -15.56 6.92
C TYR A 41 -8.53 -16.51 6.93
N TYR A 42 -8.81 -17.10 8.09
CA TYR A 42 -9.90 -18.05 8.30
C TYR A 42 -10.78 -17.65 9.48
N THR A 43 -12.04 -18.05 9.46
CA THR A 43 -12.88 -18.04 10.67
C THR A 43 -12.36 -19.05 11.70
N PRO A 44 -12.78 -18.98 12.98
CA PRO A 44 -12.45 -20.01 13.97
C PRO A 44 -13.00 -21.39 13.61
N GLY A 45 -14.02 -21.45 12.74
CA GLY A 45 -14.56 -22.67 12.15
C GLY A 45 -13.77 -23.18 10.94
N PHE A 46 -12.60 -22.61 10.64
CA PHE A 46 -11.75 -22.93 9.49
C PHE A 46 -12.38 -22.67 8.11
N GLU A 47 -13.34 -21.74 8.02
CA GLU A 47 -13.81 -21.25 6.73
C GLU A 47 -12.86 -20.17 6.20
N LYS A 48 -12.43 -20.29 4.95
CA LYS A 48 -11.56 -19.32 4.31
C LYS A 48 -12.29 -17.99 4.11
N LEU A 49 -11.67 -16.91 4.58
CA LEU A 49 -12.15 -15.54 4.39
C LEU A 49 -11.42 -14.92 3.21
N ASP A 50 -10.11 -14.70 3.37
CA ASP A 50 -9.32 -13.90 2.45
C ASP A 50 -7.92 -14.51 2.29
N HIS A 51 -7.30 -14.32 1.13
CA HIS A 51 -5.86 -14.54 0.96
C HIS A 51 -5.20 -13.42 0.15
N ALA A 52 -3.90 -13.27 0.36
CA ALA A 52 -3.02 -12.48 -0.51
C ALA A 52 -1.73 -13.27 -0.76
N LEU A 53 -1.47 -13.62 -2.02
CA LEU A 53 -0.19 -14.19 -2.45
C LEU A 53 0.60 -13.12 -3.18
N ASP A 54 1.74 -12.71 -2.62
CA ASP A 54 2.69 -11.79 -3.23
C ASP A 54 3.89 -12.56 -3.76
N LEU A 55 4.10 -12.53 -5.06
CA LEU A 55 5.28 -13.07 -5.73
C LEU A 55 6.06 -11.91 -6.32
N GLY A 56 7.29 -11.72 -5.85
CA GLY A 56 8.07 -10.56 -6.22
C GLY A 56 9.55 -10.83 -6.41
N TYR A 57 10.22 -9.80 -6.91
CA TYR A 57 11.67 -9.75 -7.05
C TYR A 57 12.16 -8.42 -6.49
N LYS A 58 13.12 -8.49 -5.57
CA LYS A 58 13.71 -7.33 -4.91
C LYS A 58 15.14 -7.12 -5.38
N LEU A 59 15.52 -5.86 -5.53
CA LEU A 59 16.88 -5.39 -5.74
C LEU A 59 17.20 -4.36 -4.66
N GLU A 60 18.37 -4.46 -4.07
CA GLU A 60 18.97 -3.47 -3.18
C GLU A 60 20.29 -3.02 -3.78
N PHE A 61 20.45 -1.70 -3.89
CA PHE A 61 21.65 -1.08 -4.43
C PHE A 61 22.61 -0.68 -3.31
N ARG A 62 23.88 -0.50 -3.66
CA ARG A 62 24.94 -0.09 -2.72
C ARG A 62 24.62 1.21 -1.96
N ASP A 63 23.83 2.10 -2.55
CA ASP A 63 23.39 3.34 -1.90
C ASP A 63 22.19 3.16 -0.97
N ARG A 64 21.71 1.91 -0.76
CA ARG A 64 20.54 1.51 0.03
C ARG A 64 19.19 1.88 -0.58
N SER A 65 19.17 2.32 -1.84
CA SER A 65 17.91 2.34 -2.57
C SER A 65 17.46 0.91 -2.90
N THR A 66 16.16 0.70 -3.00
CA THR A 66 15.56 -0.58 -3.35
C THR A 66 14.57 -0.43 -4.49
N ILE A 67 14.49 -1.45 -5.33
CA ILE A 67 13.42 -1.66 -6.30
C ILE A 67 12.77 -2.99 -5.98
N ALA A 68 11.46 -3.04 -5.91
CA ALA A 68 10.69 -4.27 -5.84
C ALA A 68 9.63 -4.25 -6.93
N ALA A 69 9.47 -5.36 -7.64
CA ALA A 69 8.37 -5.54 -8.57
C ALA A 69 7.80 -6.93 -8.41
N GLY A 70 6.50 -7.07 -8.58
CA GLY A 70 5.84 -8.33 -8.33
C GLY A 70 4.39 -8.34 -8.79
N MET A 71 3.74 -9.45 -8.48
CA MET A 71 2.32 -9.65 -8.66
C MET A 71 1.69 -10.06 -7.35
N LYS A 72 0.50 -9.56 -7.07
CA LYS A 72 -0.30 -9.99 -5.92
C LYS A 72 -1.59 -10.59 -6.41
N ASN A 73 -1.87 -11.82 -6.00
CA ASN A 73 -3.16 -12.46 -6.18
C ASN A 73 -3.95 -12.36 -4.87
N TYR A 74 -5.20 -11.92 -4.98
CA TYR A 74 -6.11 -11.78 -3.85
C TYR A 74 -7.29 -12.73 -4.03
N TYR A 75 -7.78 -13.22 -2.90
CA TYR A 75 -9.14 -13.73 -2.76
C TYR A 75 -9.78 -13.01 -1.60
N ILE A 76 -11.02 -12.56 -1.78
CA ILE A 76 -11.78 -11.86 -0.75
C ILE A 76 -13.20 -12.41 -0.75
N LYS A 77 -13.69 -12.81 0.42
CA LYS A 77 -15.10 -13.14 0.64
C LYS A 77 -15.78 -12.02 1.43
N LEU A 78 -16.81 -11.42 0.85
CA LEU A 78 -17.54 -10.33 1.50
C LEU A 78 -18.45 -10.88 2.60
N MET A 79 -18.23 -10.46 3.84
CA MET A 79 -19.08 -10.82 4.98
C MET A 79 -20.28 -9.88 5.15
N GLN A 80 -20.23 -8.73 4.50
CA GLN A 80 -21.25 -7.70 4.51
C GLN A 80 -21.25 -6.96 3.18
N ASP A 81 -22.34 -6.26 2.87
CA ASP A 81 -22.42 -5.40 1.70
C ASP A 81 -21.28 -4.37 1.72
N PHE A 82 -20.61 -4.21 0.58
CA PHE A 82 -19.38 -3.41 0.50
C PHE A 82 -19.40 -2.49 -0.71
N ASP A 83 -19.18 -1.19 -0.49
CA ASP A 83 -18.92 -0.23 -1.57
C ASP A 83 -17.41 -0.14 -1.82
N PRO A 84 -16.89 -0.72 -2.91
CA PRO A 84 -15.46 -0.69 -3.23
C PRO A 84 -14.92 0.71 -3.56
N THR A 85 -15.80 1.71 -3.75
CA THR A 85 -15.43 3.10 -4.02
C THR A 85 -15.55 4.03 -2.81
N HIS A 86 -16.17 3.57 -1.71
CA HIS A 86 -16.50 4.35 -0.51
C HIS A 86 -17.23 5.70 -0.75
N THR A 87 -17.79 5.91 -1.94
CA THR A 87 -18.43 7.16 -2.37
C THR A 87 -19.73 6.93 -3.14
N SER A 88 -20.06 5.69 -3.43
CA SER A 88 -21.28 5.32 -4.14
C SER A 88 -22.34 4.80 -3.15
N HIS A 89 -23.59 4.79 -3.60
CA HIS A 89 -24.68 4.07 -2.92
C HIS A 89 -24.89 2.67 -3.51
N THR A 90 -23.90 2.18 -4.25
CA THR A 90 -23.91 0.86 -4.89
C THR A 90 -23.01 -0.07 -4.09
N PHE A 91 -23.51 -1.28 -3.82
CA PHE A 91 -22.80 -2.25 -3.01
C PHE A 91 -22.61 -3.56 -3.76
N LEU A 92 -21.45 -4.18 -3.54
CA LEU A 92 -21.24 -5.59 -3.80
C LEU A 92 -21.91 -6.39 -2.67
N PRO A 93 -22.72 -7.42 -3.00
CA PRO A 93 -23.54 -8.10 -2.01
C PRO A 93 -22.71 -8.95 -1.04
N ALA A 94 -23.13 -9.01 0.22
CA ALA A 94 -22.60 -9.96 1.20
C ALA A 94 -22.69 -11.41 0.68
N GLY A 95 -21.71 -12.22 1.02
CA GLY A 95 -21.58 -13.61 0.60
C GLY A 95 -20.92 -13.82 -0.77
N SER A 96 -20.76 -12.75 -1.58
CA SER A 96 -19.99 -12.83 -2.82
C SER A 96 -18.49 -12.95 -2.55
N ASP A 97 -17.79 -13.59 -3.48
CA ASP A 97 -16.33 -13.71 -3.46
C ASP A 97 -15.70 -13.18 -4.74
N TYR A 98 -14.46 -12.73 -4.60
CA TYR A 98 -13.69 -12.12 -5.67
C TYR A 98 -12.27 -12.62 -5.66
N SER A 99 -11.78 -13.02 -6.83
CA SER A 99 -10.37 -13.34 -7.05
C SER A 99 -9.82 -12.45 -8.14
N TYR A 100 -8.72 -11.76 -7.85
CA TYR A 100 -8.10 -10.85 -8.80
C TYR A 100 -6.60 -10.76 -8.58
N THR A 101 -5.90 -10.38 -9.65
CA THR A 101 -4.45 -10.22 -9.62
C THR A 101 -4.09 -8.80 -10.02
N ASN A 102 -3.12 -8.23 -9.32
CA ASN A 102 -2.49 -6.98 -9.71
C ASN A 102 -0.97 -7.15 -9.82
N ILE A 103 -0.36 -6.22 -10.52
CA ILE A 103 1.08 -6.07 -10.59
C ILE A 103 1.46 -4.76 -9.94
N TYR A 104 2.66 -4.70 -9.39
CA TYR A 104 3.20 -3.49 -8.81
C TYR A 104 4.69 -3.34 -9.08
N THR A 105 5.14 -2.11 -8.98
CA THR A 105 6.55 -1.75 -8.94
C THR A 105 6.73 -0.64 -7.92
N SER A 106 7.65 -0.84 -6.99
CA SER A 106 7.99 0.12 -5.95
C SER A 106 9.46 0.46 -6.02
N PHE A 107 9.77 1.75 -5.95
CA PHE A 107 11.11 2.27 -5.75
C PHE A 107 11.16 2.98 -4.41
N THR A 108 12.10 2.61 -3.55
CA THR A 108 12.39 3.33 -2.32
C THR A 108 13.82 3.83 -2.36
N SER A 109 13.99 5.15 -2.25
CA SER A 109 15.31 5.77 -2.18
C SER A 109 15.98 5.58 -0.81
N ASN A 110 17.23 6.00 -0.70
CA ASN A 110 17.97 5.93 0.56
C ASN A 110 17.36 6.84 1.64
N ASN A 111 16.74 6.23 2.65
CA ASN A 111 16.09 6.92 3.77
C ASN A 111 17.02 7.75 4.67
N ARG A 112 18.35 7.64 4.51
CA ARG A 112 19.35 8.45 5.22
C ARG A 112 19.65 9.78 4.51
N LYS A 113 19.21 9.95 3.27
CA LYS A 113 19.41 11.20 2.52
C LYS A 113 18.38 12.24 2.96
N MET A 114 18.79 13.51 2.89
CA MET A 114 17.95 14.65 3.25
C MET A 114 16.65 14.64 2.44
N LEU A 115 16.74 14.41 1.13
CA LEU A 115 15.60 14.09 0.29
C LEU A 115 15.54 12.58 0.11
N ASN A 116 14.43 11.99 0.53
CA ASN A 116 14.12 10.59 0.31
C ASN A 116 12.62 10.44 0.03
N GLY A 117 12.23 9.23 -0.33
CA GLY A 117 10.87 8.94 -0.75
C GLY A 117 10.71 7.52 -1.29
N THR A 118 9.44 7.17 -1.47
CA THR A 118 8.97 5.93 -2.06
C THR A 118 7.96 6.27 -3.15
N VAL A 119 8.04 5.58 -4.28
CA VAL A 119 7.02 5.65 -5.33
C VAL A 119 6.60 4.24 -5.67
N THR A 120 5.31 3.97 -5.62
CA THR A 120 4.70 2.70 -5.98
C THR A 120 3.69 2.93 -7.09
N TYR A 121 3.86 2.20 -8.18
CA TYR A 121 2.85 2.06 -9.21
C TYR A 121 2.23 0.67 -9.09
N ALA A 122 0.90 0.59 -9.13
CA ALA A 122 0.18 -0.67 -9.15
C ALA A 122 -0.96 -0.61 -10.16
N LYS A 123 -1.25 -1.74 -10.80
CA LYS A 123 -2.40 -1.88 -11.69
C LYS A 123 -2.89 -3.32 -11.77
N GLY A 124 -4.15 -3.51 -12.09
CA GLY A 124 -4.70 -4.84 -12.36
C GLY A 124 -6.16 -4.93 -11.95
N GLY A 125 -6.57 -6.13 -11.53
CA GLY A 125 -7.92 -6.38 -11.07
C GLY A 125 -8.21 -5.74 -9.71
N PHE A 126 -9.48 -5.42 -9.49
CA PHE A 126 -10.02 -4.85 -8.27
C PHE A 126 -11.48 -5.30 -8.15
N PHE A 127 -11.75 -6.31 -7.32
CA PHE A 127 -13.05 -6.99 -7.27
C PHE A 127 -13.48 -7.48 -8.67
N ASN A 128 -14.65 -7.07 -9.15
CA ASN A 128 -15.17 -7.34 -10.50
C ASN A 128 -14.69 -6.35 -11.57
N GLY A 129 -13.77 -5.46 -11.23
CA GLY A 129 -13.25 -4.42 -12.11
C GLY A 129 -11.73 -4.34 -12.10
N HIS A 130 -11.21 -3.15 -12.40
CA HIS A 130 -9.79 -2.88 -12.54
C HIS A 130 -9.42 -1.55 -11.90
N TYR A 131 -8.17 -1.42 -11.47
CA TYR A 131 -7.63 -0.17 -10.99
C TYR A 131 -6.22 0.11 -11.53
N ASP A 132 -5.85 1.40 -11.52
CA ASP A 132 -4.46 1.84 -11.54
C ASP A 132 -4.25 2.79 -10.36
N MET A 133 -3.08 2.69 -9.74
CA MET A 133 -2.69 3.52 -8.61
C MET A 133 -1.25 3.98 -8.75
N ILE A 134 -1.03 5.25 -8.45
CA ILE A 134 0.31 5.80 -8.18
C ILE A 134 0.28 6.31 -6.74
N ASP A 135 1.13 5.74 -5.89
CA ASP A 135 1.36 6.19 -4.52
C ASP A 135 2.78 6.74 -4.41
N ALA A 136 2.90 8.01 -4.02
CA ALA A 136 4.18 8.69 -3.89
C ALA A 136 4.29 9.34 -2.52
N LYS A 137 5.38 9.01 -1.84
CA LYS A 137 5.80 9.64 -0.59
C LYS A 137 7.14 10.31 -0.79
N MET A 138 7.23 11.58 -0.43
CA MET A 138 8.47 12.33 -0.40
C MET A 138 8.69 12.91 0.99
N VAL A 139 9.93 12.85 1.45
CA VAL A 139 10.38 13.39 2.73
C VAL A 139 11.60 14.24 2.47
N TYR A 140 11.54 15.50 2.88
CA TYR A 140 12.67 16.41 2.90
C TYR A 140 13.00 16.78 4.34
N ARG A 141 14.21 16.42 4.77
CA ARG A 141 14.67 16.57 6.15
C ARG A 141 15.94 17.40 6.23
N TYR A 142 15.82 18.58 6.82
CA TYR A 142 16.92 19.48 7.17
C TYR A 142 17.01 19.56 8.70
N GLN A 143 17.69 18.59 9.30
CA GLN A 143 17.67 18.42 10.76
C GLN A 143 18.55 19.46 11.48
N PRO A 144 18.14 19.92 12.68
CA PRO A 144 16.88 19.64 13.39
C PRO A 144 15.73 20.60 13.03
N PHE A 145 15.89 21.45 12.00
CA PHE A 145 15.04 22.61 11.77
C PHE A 145 13.77 22.35 10.97
N VAL A 146 13.83 21.51 9.93
CA VAL A 146 12.70 21.28 9.02
C VAL A 146 12.54 19.79 8.73
N ASN A 147 11.30 19.33 8.81
CA ASN A 147 10.88 18.04 8.30
C ASN A 147 9.59 18.22 7.49
N PHE A 148 9.71 18.10 6.18
CA PHE A 148 8.60 18.16 5.26
C PHE A 148 8.29 16.75 4.74
N THR A 149 7.02 16.37 4.74
CA THR A 149 6.53 15.12 4.15
C THR A 149 5.40 15.44 3.20
N MET A 150 5.43 14.88 2.01
CA MET A 150 4.33 14.92 1.05
C MET A 150 3.91 13.49 0.76
N ASN A 151 2.64 13.18 0.96
CA ASN A 151 2.03 11.95 0.45
C ASN A 151 1.06 12.33 -0.67
N ALA A 152 1.15 11.66 -1.80
CA ALA A 152 0.28 11.87 -2.95
C ALA A 152 -0.13 10.50 -3.51
N THR A 153 -1.43 10.19 -3.48
CA THR A 153 -1.97 8.96 -4.03
C THR A 153 -3.00 9.33 -5.09
N TYR A 154 -2.80 8.83 -6.30
CA TYR A 154 -3.78 8.86 -7.37
C TYR A 154 -4.31 7.47 -7.60
N THR A 155 -5.64 7.29 -7.56
CA THR A 155 -6.29 6.01 -7.81
C THR A 155 -7.38 6.18 -8.86
N ASN A 156 -7.36 5.32 -9.86
CA ASN A 156 -8.33 5.28 -10.96
C ASN A 156 -9.03 3.93 -10.93
N ILE A 157 -10.31 3.90 -10.57
CA ILE A 157 -11.12 2.69 -10.38
C ILE A 157 -12.16 2.59 -11.49
N ARG A 158 -12.20 1.44 -12.15
CA ARG A 158 -13.14 1.12 -13.23
C ARG A 158 -13.85 -0.19 -12.91
N LEU A 159 -15.08 -0.08 -12.44
CA LEU A 159 -15.97 -1.18 -12.12
C LEU A 159 -17.07 -1.26 -13.19
N PRO A 160 -17.66 -2.43 -13.43
CA PRO A 160 -18.80 -2.57 -14.35
C PRO A 160 -20.04 -1.85 -13.80
N GLU A 161 -21.03 -1.62 -14.66
CA GLU A 161 -22.33 -1.09 -14.23
C GLU A 161 -22.90 -1.91 -13.06
N PRO A 162 -23.51 -1.27 -12.05
CA PRO A 162 -23.92 0.15 -11.99
C PRO A 162 -22.90 1.08 -11.30
N PHE A 163 -21.63 0.68 -11.18
CA PHE A 163 -20.60 1.54 -10.60
C PHE A 163 -20.13 2.59 -11.62
N GLU A 164 -20.04 3.84 -11.18
CA GLU A 164 -19.42 4.89 -11.97
C GLU A 164 -17.90 4.75 -11.96
N HIS A 165 -17.26 5.18 -13.04
CA HIS A 165 -15.82 5.37 -13.08
C HIS A 165 -15.41 6.48 -12.11
N LYS A 166 -14.53 6.17 -11.14
CA LYS A 166 -14.03 7.12 -10.15
C LYS A 166 -12.52 7.36 -10.24
N HIS A 167 -12.15 8.61 -9.98
CA HIS A 167 -10.76 9.04 -9.83
C HIS A 167 -10.60 9.71 -8.47
N PHE A 168 -9.56 9.34 -7.73
CA PHE A 168 -9.28 9.85 -6.39
C PHE A 168 -7.89 10.48 -6.36
N TRP A 169 -7.79 11.63 -5.72
CA TRP A 169 -6.53 12.32 -5.46
C TRP A 169 -6.42 12.59 -3.96
N LEU A 170 -5.56 11.84 -3.29
CA LEU A 170 -5.22 12.08 -1.89
C LEU A 170 -3.89 12.80 -1.82
N ILE A 171 -3.87 14.06 -1.40
CA ILE A 171 -2.64 14.85 -1.27
C ILE A 171 -2.52 15.35 0.17
N GLY A 172 -1.49 14.91 0.88
CA GLY A 172 -1.30 15.17 2.31
C GLY A 172 0.09 15.75 2.63
N PRO A 173 0.31 17.07 2.46
CA PRO A 173 1.50 17.73 2.97
C PRO A 173 1.49 17.84 4.50
N LYS A 174 2.65 17.55 5.09
CA LYS A 174 2.96 17.77 6.50
C LYS A 174 4.27 18.55 6.59
N LEU A 175 4.31 19.58 7.43
CA LEU A 175 5.49 20.40 7.65
C LEU A 175 5.70 20.59 9.15
N ASP A 176 6.86 20.14 9.63
CA ASP A 176 7.36 20.38 10.98
C ASP A 176 8.53 21.38 10.90
N ILE A 177 8.45 22.49 11.62
CA ILE A 177 9.49 23.52 11.72
C ILE A 177 9.86 23.73 13.18
N THR A 178 11.15 23.69 13.49
CA THR A 178 11.72 24.06 14.79
C THR A 178 12.38 25.43 14.67
N PHE A 179 11.78 26.47 15.25
CA PHE A 179 12.36 27.82 15.26
C PHE A 179 13.41 27.97 16.37
N SER A 180 13.17 27.35 17.53
CA SER A 180 14.09 27.30 18.66
C SER A 180 13.83 26.04 19.49
N PRO A 181 14.68 25.68 20.47
CA PRO A 181 14.42 24.54 21.37
C PRO A 181 13.11 24.63 22.17
N LYS A 182 12.46 25.79 22.19
CA LYS A 182 11.20 26.05 22.92
C LYS A 182 10.01 26.34 22.01
N VAL A 183 10.23 26.55 20.71
CA VAL A 183 9.19 26.99 19.77
C VAL A 183 9.22 26.13 18.51
N TYR A 184 8.14 25.42 18.26
CA TYR A 184 7.95 24.52 17.13
C TYR A 184 6.57 24.73 16.50
N LEU A 185 6.47 24.49 15.19
CA LEU A 185 5.23 24.52 14.41
C LEU A 185 5.11 23.20 13.65
N THR A 186 3.97 22.53 13.81
CA THR A 186 3.57 21.41 12.97
C THR A 186 2.28 21.77 12.27
N THR A 187 2.26 21.67 10.95
CA THR A 187 1.08 21.84 10.11
C THR A 187 0.86 20.60 9.24
N PHE A 188 -0.41 20.26 9.05
CA PHE A 188 -0.85 19.14 8.24
C PHE A 188 -2.11 19.55 7.49
N VAL A 189 -2.12 19.33 6.18
CA VAL A 189 -3.27 19.56 5.31
C VAL A 189 -3.48 18.29 4.51
N GLN A 190 -4.74 17.88 4.32
CA GLN A 190 -5.09 16.76 3.47
C GLN A 190 -6.21 17.18 2.51
N TYR A 191 -6.00 16.90 1.23
CA TYR A 191 -6.99 17.05 0.17
C TYR A 191 -7.38 15.65 -0.30
N ASN A 192 -8.69 15.40 -0.43
CA ASN A 192 -9.29 14.14 -0.88
C ASN A 192 -10.18 14.39 -2.09
#